data_AF-A0A3Q0EER4-F1
#
_entry.id   AF-A0A3Q0EER4-F1
#
_cell.length_a   1.000
_cell.length_b   1.000
_cell.length_c   1.000
_cell.angle_alpha   90.00
_cell.angle_beta   90.00
_cell.angle_gamma   90.00
#
_symmetry.space_group_name_H-M   'P 1'
#
loop_
_entity.id
_entity.type
_entity.pdbx_description
1 polymer ?
#
loop_
_entity_poly.entity_id
_entity_poly.type
_entity_poly.pdbx_seq_one_letter_code
_entity_poly.pdbx_strand_id
1 'polypeptide(L)' 'MSDTPDTGEIEKFNTSKLKKPETQEKNLLPSKEMVKQEKQAGESY' A
#
# COMPACT_ATOMS: atom_id res chain seq x y z
N MET A 1 -8.89 -17.54 -33.66
CA MET A 1 -9.39 -18.02 -32.36
C MET A 1 -9.86 -16.78 -31.61
N SER A 2 -11.11 -16.73 -31.17
CA SER A 2 -11.66 -15.59 -30.46
C SER A 2 -11.31 -15.72 -28.98
N ASP A 3 -10.06 -15.44 -28.65
CA ASP A 3 -9.55 -15.41 -27.28
C ASP A 3 -9.91 -14.09 -26.59
N THR A 4 -11.20 -13.77 -26.52
CA THR A 4 -11.69 -12.72 -25.61
C THR A 4 -12.02 -13.39 -24.28
N PRO A 5 -11.35 -13.03 -23.18
CA PRO A 5 -11.64 -13.63 -21.88
C PRO A 5 -13.09 -13.34 -21.48
N ASP A 6 -13.75 -14.32 -20.87
CA ASP A 6 -15.09 -14.17 -20.31
C ASP A 6 -15.07 -13.16 -19.17
N THR A 7 -15.66 -11.98 -19.38
CA THR A 7 -15.69 -10.88 -18.39
C THR A 7 -16.87 -11.00 -17.44
N GLY A 8 -17.79 -11.95 -17.66
CA GLY A 8 -19.02 -12.09 -16.88
C GLY A 8 -18.77 -12.47 -15.42
N GLU A 9 -17.69 -13.21 -15.15
CA GLU A 9 -17.28 -13.51 -13.77
C GLU A 9 -16.75 -12.28 -13.03
N ILE A 10 -16.06 -11.37 -13.73
CA ILE A 10 -15.50 -10.14 -13.15
C ILE A 10 -16.64 -9.21 -12.72
N GLU A 11 -17.68 -9.07 -13.55
CA GLU A 11 -18.85 -8.22 -13.26
C GLU A 11 -19.64 -8.68 -12.04
N LYS A 12 -19.68 -9.99 -11.78
CA LYS A 12 -20.47 -10.60 -10.70
C LYS A 12 -19.64 -10.94 -9.46
N PHE A 13 -18.34 -10.67 -9.50
CA PHE A 13 -17.44 -11.03 -8.42
C PHE A 13 -17.73 -10.21 -7.15
N ASN A 14 -18.01 -10.91 -6.04
CA ASN A 14 -18.24 -10.26 -4.76
C ASN A 14 -16.90 -9.99 -4.05
N THR A 15 -16.53 -8.71 -3.94
CA THR A 15 -15.32 -8.24 -3.28
C THR A 15 -15.20 -8.64 -1.80
N SER A 16 -16.32 -8.95 -1.15
CA SER A 16 -16.33 -9.44 0.25
C SER A 16 -15.75 -10.84 0.41
N LYS A 17 -15.63 -11.60 -0.68
CA LYS A 17 -14.98 -12.92 -0.68
C LYS A 17 -13.45 -12.82 -0.71
N LEU A 18 -12.89 -11.63 -0.92
CA LEU A 18 -11.44 -11.41 -0.84
C LEU A 18 -10.99 -11.48 0.61
N LYS A 19 -9.93 -12.25 0.86
CA LYS A 19 -9.22 -12.20 2.15
C LYS A 19 -8.69 -10.78 2.33
N LYS A 20 -8.75 -10.25 3.56
CA LYS A 20 -8.11 -8.97 3.90
C LYS A 20 -6.63 -9.23 4.18
N PRO A 21 -5.70 -8.86 3.28
CA PRO A 21 -4.29 -8.87 3.62
C PRO A 21 -3.96 -7.66 4.51
N GLU A 22 -2.99 -7.82 5.41
CA GLU A 22 -2.31 -6.69 6.04
C GLU A 22 -1.32 -6.10 5.03
N THR A 23 -1.58 -4.88 4.56
CA THR A 23 -0.66 -4.18 3.64
C THR A 23 0.38 -3.44 4.47
N GLN A 24 1.66 -3.80 4.31
CA GLN A 24 2.77 -3.06 4.89
C GLN A 24 3.21 -1.96 3.93
N GLU A 25 2.91 -0.71 4.26
CA GLU A 25 3.40 0.46 3.53
C GLU A 25 4.92 0.61 3.77
N LYS A 26 5.71 0.42 2.72
CA LYS A 26 7.18 0.47 2.80
C LYS A 26 7.74 1.90 2.87
N ASN A 27 6.95 2.91 2.53
CA ASN A 27 7.37 4.30 2.40
C ASN A 27 6.57 5.23 3.31
N LEU A 28 6.37 4.81 4.56
CA LEU A 28 5.73 5.68 5.55
C LEU A 28 6.57 6.94 5.75
N LEU A 29 5.88 8.09 5.85
CA LEU A 29 6.54 9.33 6.25
C LEU A 29 7.18 9.14 7.63
N PRO A 30 8.38 9.71 7.86
CA PRO A 30 9.00 9.67 9.17
C PRO A 30 8.08 10.27 10.23
N SER A 31 8.13 9.71 11.45
CA SER A 31 7.36 10.25 12.56
C SER A 31 7.90 11.62 12.98
N LYS A 32 7.07 12.44 13.65
CA LYS A 32 7.50 13.75 14.18
C LYS A 32 8.74 13.64 15.07
N GLU A 33 8.89 12.52 15.78
CA GLU A 33 10.04 12.23 16.63
C GLU A 33 11.31 12.00 15.80
N MET A 34 11.23 11.16 14.76
CA MET A 34 12.36 10.90 13.85
C MET A 34 12.84 12.18 13.16
N VAL A 35 11.91 13.01 12.66
CA VAL A 35 12.23 14.30 12.04
C VAL A 35 12.94 15.24 13.02
N LYS A 36 12.52 15.27 14.29
CA LYS A 36 13.17 16.11 15.31
C LYS A 36 14.59 15.62 15.60
N GLN A 37 14.78 14.31 15.71
CA GLN A 37 16.09 13.71 15.94
C GLN A 37 17.04 13.98 14.77
N GLU A 38 16.57 13.81 13.52
CA GLU A 38 17.36 14.12 12.32
C GLU A 38 17.74 15.60 12.25
N LYS A 39 16.81 16.50 12.56
CA LYS A 39 17.09 17.95 12.60
C LYS A 39 18.20 18.26 13.61
N GLN A 40 18.12 17.72 14.82
CA GLN A 40 19.12 17.93 15.86
C GLN A 40 20.48 17.32 15.48
N ALA A 41 20.49 16.12 14.91
CA ALA A 41 21.71 15.46 14.45
C ALA A 41 22.37 16.22 13.29
N GLY A 42 21.57 16.77 12.36
CA GLY A 42 22.07 17.59 11.26
C GLY A 42 22.61 18.96 11.69
N GLU A 43 22.14 19.51 12.81
CA GLU A 43 22.67 20.74 13.42
C GLU A 43 23.99 20.50 14.21
N SER A 44 24.34 19.24 14.48
CA SER A 44 25.54 18.86 15.26
C SER A 44 26.77 18.45 14.43
N TYR A 45 26.73 18.61 13.11
CA TYR A 45 27.86 18.44 12.17
C TYR A 45 28.31 19.79 11.64
#